data_AF-A0A6P5ZZC5-F1
#
_entry.id   AF-A0A6P5ZZC5-F1
#
_cell.length_a   1.000
_cell.length_b   1.000
_cell.length_c   1.000
_cell.angle_alpha   90.00
_cell.angle_beta   90.00
_cell.angle_gamma   90.00
#
_symmetry.space_group_name_H-M   'P 1'
#
loop_
_entity.id
_entity.type
_entity.pdbx_description
1 polymer ?
#
loop_
_entity_poly.entity_id
_entity_poly.type
_entity_poly.pdbx_seq_one_letter_code
_entity_poly.pdbx_strand_id
1 'polypeptide(L)'
;MKVFSAKVDDGREGQDGKPSVGPVYRNLLAKNGYPPPGPDMSTAWSLFRSTPETGCLDGEELLMGRWALISGKHTTKFMMKFCTLVLHYEHLVPNLDVGLGFMEQTAHSGLWRWRPAVPTVWFVCLSMIHWGKENPQEISPPQPFNICTIMYTSGTSGDPKGVVLTHETIALLVYGIDLFLDQFEDKMTVDDMYLSFLPLAHILDRMIEEYFFHKGASVGYYHGNLKELRDDIIELKPTFLAGVPRVYDMIHEGIKKALEELSPLRKQIFYALYKYKLFWMNRGHKHKYASPLADLLAFRKVKAKLGGRLRLLLSGGAPLSSEVEEFLRVTCCAFVVQGYGLTETCGACTIGFPDEMCMVGAVGSPAVYNELRLEEVSDMGYNPLGNPPCGEICVRGKTLFSEYYKNPELTRESFKDGWFHTGDIGQMLPNGVVKIIDRKKNLIKLSQGEYVALEYLENVYGVTPIVDDVWVYGNSFKSMLVAVVVLHEENAKKWAYLNGYTGSLSELSSLNNLQNYVLSELKSTAEKNKMRGFEFIKGVILEPHPFDMERDLVTATLKKKRNNLLKYYQAEIDALYLKLTAKIRS
;
A
#
# COMPACT_ATOMS: atom_id res chain seq x y z
N MET A 1 -12.09 26.45 4.84
CA MET A 1 -11.40 25.20 4.48
C MET A 1 -11.27 24.37 5.75
N LYS A 2 -11.69 23.10 5.74
CA LYS A 2 -11.52 22.21 6.90
C LYS A 2 -10.03 21.94 7.11
N VAL A 3 -9.57 21.95 8.36
CA VAL A 3 -8.17 21.69 8.75
C VAL A 3 -8.09 20.31 9.37
N PHE A 4 -7.04 19.55 9.07
CA PHE A 4 -6.87 18.15 9.50
C PHE A 4 -5.65 17.90 10.37
N SER A 5 -4.78 18.90 10.52
CA SER A 5 -3.60 18.84 11.37
C SER A 5 -3.43 20.13 12.16
N ALA A 6 -2.95 20.02 13.39
CA ALA A 6 -2.62 21.15 14.23
C ALA A 6 -1.16 21.56 14.00
N LYS A 7 -0.93 22.83 13.66
CA LYS A 7 0.41 23.43 13.75
C LYS A 7 0.72 23.64 15.24
N VAL A 8 1.78 22.99 15.74
CA VAL A 8 2.18 23.05 17.16
C VAL A 8 3.45 23.87 17.38
N ASP A 9 4.31 23.98 16.38
CA ASP A 9 5.48 24.87 16.38
C ASP A 9 5.59 25.59 15.03
N ASP A 10 6.14 26.81 15.04
CA ASP A 10 6.41 27.58 13.84
C ASP A 10 7.67 27.10 13.10
N GLY A 11 7.69 27.37 11.79
CA GLY A 11 8.87 27.13 10.96
C GLY A 11 10.00 28.08 11.31
N ARG A 12 11.23 27.69 10.95
CA ARG A 12 12.44 28.47 11.21
C ARG A 12 13.28 28.53 9.96
N GLU A 13 13.72 29.73 9.59
CA GLU A 13 14.69 29.91 8.51
C GLU A 13 16.03 29.29 8.88
N GLY A 14 16.73 28.77 7.87
CA GLY A 14 18.08 28.26 8.02
C GLY A 14 19.05 29.36 8.42
N GLN A 15 19.88 29.10 9.43
CA GLN A 15 20.97 29.97 9.88
C GLN A 15 22.26 29.15 10.03
N ASP A 16 23.41 29.79 9.83
CA ASP A 16 24.74 29.19 10.03
C ASP A 16 24.96 27.86 9.28
N GLY A 17 24.44 27.76 8.05
CA GLY A 17 24.55 26.57 7.21
C GLY A 17 23.59 25.43 7.57
N LYS A 18 22.67 25.63 8.52
CA LYS A 18 21.56 24.71 8.78
C LYS A 18 20.42 24.91 7.78
N PRO A 19 19.76 23.83 7.32
CA PRO A 19 18.61 23.94 6.44
C PRO A 19 17.43 24.63 7.14
N SER A 20 16.61 25.34 6.36
CA SER A 20 15.32 25.84 6.82
C SER A 20 14.41 24.67 7.19
N VAL A 21 13.59 24.84 8.22
CA VAL A 21 12.61 23.85 8.66
C VAL A 21 11.22 24.45 8.66
N GLY A 22 10.27 23.72 8.12
CA GLY A 22 8.87 24.10 8.13
C GLY A 22 8.23 23.97 9.51
N PRO A 23 6.97 24.42 9.66
CA PRO A 23 6.22 24.24 10.91
C PRO A 23 6.07 22.76 11.28
N VAL A 24 5.91 22.50 12.58
CA VAL A 24 5.62 21.15 13.09
C VAL A 24 4.12 20.93 13.14
N TYR A 25 3.67 19.81 12.60
CA TYR A 25 2.27 19.41 12.55
C TYR A 25 2.02 18.13 13.35
N ARG A 26 0.92 18.12 14.11
CA ARG A 26 0.37 16.95 14.80
C ARG A 26 -1.03 16.63 14.31
N ASN A 27 -1.46 15.39 14.57
CA ASN A 27 -2.88 15.06 14.50
C ASN A 27 -3.70 15.99 15.41
N LEU A 28 -4.93 16.33 15.01
CA LEU A 28 -5.83 17.16 15.84
C LEU A 28 -6.10 16.56 17.22
N LEU A 29 -6.15 15.23 17.34
CA LEU A 29 -6.29 14.52 18.62
C LEU A 29 -5.10 14.73 19.56
N ALA A 30 -3.93 15.03 19.01
CA ALA A 30 -2.68 15.21 19.75
C ALA A 30 -2.22 16.68 19.81
N LYS A 31 -3.12 17.63 19.50
CA LYS A 31 -2.80 19.07 19.46
C LYS A 31 -2.15 19.57 20.76
N ASN A 32 -2.67 19.13 21.91
CA ASN A 32 -2.23 19.56 23.23
C ASN A 32 -1.29 18.53 23.91
N GLY A 33 -0.74 17.59 23.15
CA GLY A 33 0.04 16.46 23.67
C GLY A 33 -0.56 15.12 23.26
N TYR A 34 0.24 14.05 23.34
CA TYR A 34 -0.22 12.72 22.98
C TYR A 34 -1.23 12.19 24.00
N PRO A 35 -2.40 11.68 23.57
CA PRO A 35 -3.32 11.02 24.47
C PRO A 35 -2.62 9.88 25.25
N PRO A 36 -2.91 9.66 26.54
CA PRO A 36 -2.36 8.52 27.24
C PRO A 36 -2.94 7.21 26.66
N PRO A 37 -2.13 6.17 26.45
CA PRO A 37 -2.63 4.83 26.15
C PRO A 37 -3.45 4.29 27.33
N GLY A 38 -4.41 3.40 27.04
CA GLY A 38 -5.14 2.68 28.09
C GLY A 38 -4.18 1.87 28.99
N PRO A 39 -4.54 1.62 30.26
CA PRO A 39 -3.68 0.94 31.23
C PRO A 39 -3.20 -0.45 30.75
N ASP A 40 -4.02 -1.14 29.95
CA ASP A 40 -3.73 -2.47 29.39
C ASP A 40 -3.24 -2.43 27.93
N MET A 41 -2.76 -1.28 27.44
CA MET A 41 -2.30 -1.11 26.04
C MET A 41 -0.83 -0.67 25.97
N SER A 42 0.02 -1.27 26.79
CA SER A 42 1.44 -0.96 26.85
C SER A 42 2.30 -1.87 25.97
N THR A 43 1.77 -3.03 25.56
CA THR A 43 2.47 -4.02 24.74
C THR A 43 1.59 -4.65 23.67
N ALA A 44 2.19 -5.11 22.57
CA ALA A 44 1.47 -5.92 21.57
C ALA A 44 0.84 -7.19 22.19
N TRP A 45 1.50 -7.80 23.18
CA TRP A 45 0.95 -8.92 23.96
C TRP A 45 -0.36 -8.56 24.66
N SER A 46 -0.41 -7.41 25.33
CA SER A 46 -1.61 -6.95 26.04
C SER A 46 -2.77 -6.62 25.08
N LEU A 47 -2.47 -6.12 23.88
CA LEU A 47 -3.48 -5.93 22.84
C LEU A 47 -4.11 -7.25 22.40
N PHE A 48 -3.30 -8.27 22.19
CA PHE A 48 -3.78 -9.59 21.76
C PHE A 48 -4.58 -10.29 22.87
N ARG A 49 -4.13 -10.18 24.12
CA ARG A 49 -4.76 -10.82 25.28
C ARG A 49 -6.12 -10.21 25.67
N SER A 50 -6.29 -8.90 25.53
CA SER A 50 -7.51 -8.21 25.99
C SER A 50 -8.76 -8.53 25.14
N THR A 51 -8.57 -8.98 23.89
CA THR A 51 -9.69 -9.26 22.97
C THR A 51 -10.52 -10.49 23.38
N PRO A 52 -9.93 -11.68 23.68
CA PRO A 52 -10.70 -12.84 24.16
C PRO A 52 -11.43 -12.59 25.50
N GLU A 53 -10.86 -11.78 26.39
CA GLU A 53 -11.41 -11.52 27.74
C GLU A 53 -12.71 -10.69 27.70
N THR A 54 -12.94 -9.92 26.63
CA THR A 54 -14.13 -9.07 26.45
C THR A 54 -15.18 -9.64 25.49
N GLY A 55 -14.80 -10.65 24.68
CA GLY A 55 -15.61 -11.19 23.58
C GLY A 55 -16.20 -12.59 23.79
N CYS A 56 -16.18 -13.14 25.01
CA CYS A 56 -16.74 -14.47 25.31
C CYS A 56 -18.27 -14.52 25.12
N LEU A 57 -18.71 -14.71 23.88
CA LEU A 57 -20.00 -15.30 23.56
C LEU A 57 -19.87 -16.82 23.76
N ASP A 58 -20.63 -17.33 24.73
CA ASP A 58 -20.90 -18.76 24.95
C ASP A 58 -19.73 -19.64 25.47
N GLY A 59 -19.14 -19.27 26.62
CA GLY A 59 -18.55 -20.24 27.55
C GLY A 59 -17.34 -21.08 27.09
N GLU A 60 -16.81 -20.84 25.89
CA GLU A 60 -15.56 -21.42 25.40
C GLU A 60 -14.44 -20.39 25.47
N GLU A 61 -13.50 -20.57 26.40
CA GLU A 61 -12.26 -19.80 26.53
C GLU A 61 -11.34 -20.04 25.32
N LEU A 62 -11.66 -19.44 24.17
CA LEU A 62 -10.82 -19.52 22.97
C LEU A 62 -9.99 -18.25 22.82
N LEU A 63 -8.80 -18.28 23.43
CA LEU A 63 -7.71 -17.28 23.25
C LEU A 63 -7.33 -17.03 21.77
N MET A 64 -7.68 -17.94 20.86
CA MET A 64 -7.22 -17.96 19.47
C MET A 64 -8.32 -17.64 18.45
N GLY A 65 -9.54 -17.28 18.87
CA GLY A 65 -10.68 -17.07 17.95
C GLY A 65 -11.18 -18.35 17.27
N ARG A 66 -12.19 -18.22 16.39
CA ARG A 66 -12.74 -19.32 15.60
C ARG A 66 -12.13 -19.34 14.19
N TRP A 67 -11.56 -20.46 13.80
CA TRP A 67 -10.95 -20.65 12.48
C TRP A 67 -11.85 -21.50 11.60
N ALA A 68 -12.17 -21.01 10.40
CA ALA A 68 -12.97 -21.75 9.43
C ALA A 68 -12.20 -21.87 8.12
N LEU A 69 -12.11 -23.09 7.59
CA LEU A 69 -11.64 -23.31 6.22
C LEU A 69 -12.79 -22.95 5.28
N ILE A 70 -12.65 -21.85 4.57
CA ILE A 70 -13.69 -21.36 3.64
C ILE A 70 -13.58 -22.09 2.28
N SER A 71 -12.37 -22.47 1.85
CA SER A 71 -12.14 -23.22 0.60
C SER A 71 -10.91 -24.12 0.67
N GLY A 72 -11.04 -25.39 0.27
CA GLY A 72 -10.06 -26.46 0.51
C GLY A 72 -8.93 -26.63 -0.51
N LYS A 73 -8.57 -25.61 -1.29
CA LYS A 73 -7.60 -25.81 -2.38
C LYS A 73 -6.12 -25.78 -1.96
N HIS A 74 -5.70 -25.04 -0.93
CA HIS A 74 -4.27 -24.90 -0.58
C HIS A 74 -4.01 -24.70 0.93
N THR A 75 -3.91 -25.78 1.70
CA THR A 75 -3.73 -25.76 3.17
C THR A 75 -2.28 -25.53 3.66
N THR A 76 -1.26 -25.70 2.81
CA THR A 76 0.15 -25.74 3.25
C THR A 76 0.77 -24.35 3.51
N LYS A 77 0.38 -23.30 2.77
CA LYS A 77 0.87 -21.92 2.99
C LYS A 77 0.27 -21.27 4.25
N PHE A 78 -0.94 -21.69 4.64
CA PHE A 78 -1.64 -21.24 5.84
C PHE A 78 -0.85 -21.59 7.13
N MET A 79 -0.28 -22.79 7.21
CA MET A 79 0.52 -23.23 8.36
C MET A 79 1.76 -22.38 8.61
N MET A 80 2.43 -21.85 7.57
CA MET A 80 3.61 -21.00 7.78
C MET A 80 3.24 -19.63 8.37
N LYS A 81 2.18 -18.97 7.87
CA LYS A 81 1.70 -17.70 8.46
C LYS A 81 1.21 -17.91 9.91
N PHE A 82 0.49 -19.01 10.17
CA PHE A 82 0.04 -19.39 11.52
C PHE A 82 1.21 -19.62 12.48
N CYS A 83 2.21 -20.41 12.08
CA CYS A 83 3.41 -20.61 12.86
C CYS A 83 4.16 -19.28 13.08
N THR A 84 4.25 -18.37 12.11
CA THR A 84 4.86 -17.05 12.35
C THR A 84 4.07 -16.22 13.36
N LEU A 85 2.73 -16.24 13.34
CA LEU A 85 1.91 -15.49 14.29
C LEU A 85 2.03 -16.05 15.73
N VAL A 86 2.07 -17.38 15.85
CA VAL A 86 2.18 -18.10 17.13
C VAL A 86 3.62 -18.13 17.66
N LEU A 87 4.63 -18.28 16.79
CA LEU A 87 6.05 -18.22 17.13
C LEU A 87 6.55 -16.78 17.37
N HIS A 88 5.84 -15.75 16.91
CA HIS A 88 6.13 -14.35 17.31
C HIS A 88 5.97 -14.12 18.82
N TYR A 89 5.31 -15.05 19.53
CA TYR A 89 5.23 -15.11 20.98
C TYR A 89 6.21 -16.14 21.55
N GLU A 90 7.46 -16.09 21.07
CA GLU A 90 8.57 -16.96 21.46
C GLU A 90 9.02 -16.70 22.91
N HIS A 91 8.21 -17.15 23.86
CA HIS A 91 8.63 -17.53 25.20
C HIS A 91 7.90 -18.78 25.73
N LEU A 92 7.04 -19.42 24.91
CA LEU A 92 6.19 -20.51 25.39
C LEU A 92 6.65 -21.94 25.03
N VAL A 93 7.59 -22.15 24.08
CA VAL A 93 7.96 -23.53 23.68
C VAL A 93 9.42 -23.66 23.20
N PRO A 94 10.37 -24.10 24.05
CA PRO A 94 11.65 -24.63 23.58
C PRO A 94 11.45 -26.05 23.04
N ASN A 95 12.04 -26.37 21.87
CA ASN A 95 12.03 -27.69 21.19
C ASN A 95 10.73 -28.11 20.48
N LEU A 96 10.29 -27.32 19.49
CA LEU A 96 9.24 -27.75 18.56
C LEU A 96 9.82 -28.70 17.50
N ASP A 97 9.62 -30.01 17.67
CA ASP A 97 9.86 -31.00 16.61
C ASP A 97 8.57 -31.16 15.79
N VAL A 98 8.52 -30.57 14.58
CA VAL A 98 7.30 -30.51 13.75
C VAL A 98 7.15 -31.81 12.96
N GLY A 99 6.51 -32.81 13.55
CA GLY A 99 6.11 -34.05 12.87
C GLY A 99 4.73 -33.92 12.20
N LEU A 100 4.67 -34.11 10.87
CA LEU A 100 3.42 -34.24 10.11
C LEU A 100 2.84 -35.66 10.29
N GLY A 101 1.67 -35.78 10.92
CA GLY A 101 0.94 -37.04 11.05
C GLY A 101 -0.57 -36.87 10.86
N PHE A 102 -1.19 -37.73 10.04
CA PHE A 102 -2.63 -37.78 9.79
C PHE A 102 -3.26 -38.99 10.45
N MET A 103 -4.33 -38.82 11.25
CA MET A 103 -5.26 -39.89 11.65
C MET A 103 -6.65 -39.33 12.01
N GLU A 104 -7.75 -39.94 11.54
CA GLU A 104 -9.12 -39.70 12.04
C GLU A 104 -9.96 -40.99 12.30
N GLN A 105 -10.59 -41.06 13.49
CA GLN A 105 -11.22 -42.25 14.07
C GLN A 105 -12.65 -42.36 13.56
N THR A 106 -13.10 -43.53 13.11
CA THR A 106 -14.52 -43.75 12.83
C THR A 106 -15.15 -44.71 13.83
N ALA A 107 -16.24 -44.25 14.43
CA ALA A 107 -17.09 -45.01 15.32
C ALA A 107 -17.71 -46.19 14.54
N HIS A 108 -17.33 -47.41 14.97
CA HIS A 108 -18.07 -48.68 14.95
C HIS A 108 -17.21 -49.94 14.68
N SER A 109 -15.89 -49.83 14.58
CA SER A 109 -15.00 -51.03 14.70
C SER A 109 -13.59 -50.76 15.24
N GLY A 110 -13.25 -49.54 15.67
CA GLY A 110 -11.93 -49.25 16.25
C GLY A 110 -10.75 -49.34 15.28
N LEU A 111 -10.98 -49.42 13.96
CA LEU A 111 -9.94 -49.52 12.93
C LEU A 111 -10.10 -48.42 11.85
N TRP A 112 -8.99 -47.74 11.55
CA TRP A 112 -8.90 -46.54 10.71
C TRP A 112 -8.80 -46.90 9.20
N ARG A 113 -9.59 -46.27 8.31
CA ARG A 113 -9.44 -46.38 6.83
C ARG A 113 -9.78 -45.07 6.09
N TRP A 114 -9.01 -44.78 5.04
CA TRP A 114 -9.01 -43.58 4.20
C TRP A 114 -10.19 -43.53 3.20
N ARG A 115 -10.99 -42.43 3.19
CA ARG A 115 -11.80 -41.98 2.02
C ARG A 115 -12.01 -40.46 2.00
N PRO A 116 -12.18 -39.83 0.82
CA PRO A 116 -12.25 -38.38 0.66
C PRO A 116 -13.70 -37.87 0.58
N ALA A 117 -14.17 -37.17 1.60
CA ALA A 117 -15.27 -36.20 1.53
C ALA A 117 -15.07 -35.16 2.63
N VAL A 118 -14.69 -33.95 2.19
CA VAL A 118 -14.41 -32.68 2.89
C VAL A 118 -14.56 -32.67 4.43
N PRO A 119 -13.45 -32.83 5.18
CA PRO A 119 -13.40 -32.58 6.61
C PRO A 119 -12.95 -31.14 6.90
N THR A 120 -13.61 -30.50 7.85
CA THR A 120 -13.17 -29.29 8.54
C THR A 120 -11.79 -29.55 9.17
N VAL A 121 -10.78 -28.75 8.84
CA VAL A 121 -9.41 -28.99 9.33
C VAL A 121 -9.25 -28.41 10.74
N TRP A 122 -9.34 -29.26 11.76
CA TRP A 122 -9.20 -28.93 13.20
C TRP A 122 -7.83 -29.29 13.80
N PHE A 123 -6.80 -29.52 12.96
CA PHE A 123 -5.71 -30.41 13.37
C PHE A 123 -4.47 -29.79 14.02
N VAL A 124 -4.35 -28.45 14.13
CA VAL A 124 -3.11 -27.84 14.68
C VAL A 124 -3.32 -27.21 16.07
N CYS A 125 -4.54 -26.80 16.42
CA CYS A 125 -4.76 -26.08 17.68
C CYS A 125 -4.95 -27.02 18.89
N LEU A 126 -5.58 -28.19 18.69
CA LEU A 126 -5.88 -29.11 19.81
C LEU A 126 -4.63 -29.74 20.42
N SER A 127 -3.62 -30.08 19.62
CA SER A 127 -2.35 -30.63 20.12
C SER A 127 -1.55 -29.61 20.91
N MET A 128 -1.48 -28.35 20.45
CA MET A 128 -0.83 -27.27 21.22
C MET A 128 -1.57 -26.95 22.52
N ILE A 129 -2.91 -26.91 22.50
CA ILE A 129 -3.72 -26.70 23.71
C ILE A 129 -3.53 -27.87 24.69
N HIS A 130 -3.51 -29.11 24.20
CA HIS A 130 -3.29 -30.28 25.03
C HIS A 130 -1.89 -30.28 25.65
N TRP A 131 -0.86 -30.03 24.83
CA TRP A 131 0.52 -29.97 25.30
C TRP A 131 0.76 -28.82 26.29
N GLY A 132 0.14 -27.65 26.07
CA GLY A 132 0.16 -26.53 27.00
C GLY A 132 -0.56 -26.83 28.32
N LYS A 133 -1.63 -27.65 28.31
CA LYS A 133 -2.28 -28.15 29.52
C LYS A 133 -1.41 -29.16 30.27
N GLU A 134 -0.67 -30.00 29.56
CA GLU A 134 0.25 -30.98 30.15
C GLU A 134 1.55 -30.34 30.67
N ASN A 135 1.97 -29.21 30.12
CA ASN A 135 3.21 -28.51 30.45
C ASN A 135 2.97 -27.03 30.80
N PRO A 136 2.24 -26.74 31.89
CA PRO A 136 1.95 -25.36 32.27
C PRO A 136 3.25 -24.62 32.59
N GLN A 137 3.44 -23.47 31.97
CA GLN A 137 4.54 -22.54 32.22
C GLN A 137 4.00 -21.27 32.87
N GLU A 138 4.80 -20.65 33.74
CA GLU A 138 4.48 -19.33 34.27
C GLU A 138 4.56 -18.29 33.14
N ILE A 139 3.50 -17.49 32.99
CA ILE A 139 3.44 -16.48 31.92
C ILE A 139 4.42 -15.36 32.26
N SER A 140 5.42 -15.16 31.40
CA SER A 140 6.35 -14.01 31.48
C SER A 140 5.98 -12.98 30.41
N PRO A 141 5.11 -11.99 30.71
CA PRO A 141 4.70 -10.99 29.73
C PRO A 141 5.88 -10.08 29.36
N PRO A 142 5.99 -9.67 28.08
CA PRO A 142 7.04 -8.75 27.66
C PRO A 142 6.87 -7.37 28.30
N GLN A 143 7.97 -6.64 28.42
CA GLN A 143 7.98 -5.23 28.77
C GLN A 143 7.82 -4.35 27.52
N PRO A 144 7.30 -3.11 27.63
CA PRO A 144 7.07 -2.22 26.50
C PRO A 144 8.30 -1.98 25.60
N PHE A 145 9.49 -1.88 26.21
CA PHE A 145 10.74 -1.63 25.50
C PHE A 145 11.39 -2.91 24.93
N ASN A 146 10.84 -4.10 25.19
CA ASN A 146 11.36 -5.33 24.59
C ASN A 146 11.10 -5.32 23.08
N ILE A 147 12.03 -5.93 22.35
CA ILE A 147 11.91 -6.13 20.90
C ILE A 147 10.69 -7.00 20.66
N CYS A 148 9.73 -6.50 19.88
CA CYS A 148 8.60 -7.30 19.43
C CYS A 148 8.86 -7.94 18.07
N THR A 149 9.51 -7.20 17.16
CA THR A 149 9.83 -7.74 15.82
C THR A 149 11.02 -7.01 15.19
N ILE A 150 11.75 -7.72 14.33
CA ILE A 150 12.77 -7.15 13.46
C ILE A 150 12.30 -7.36 12.03
N MET A 151 12.00 -6.27 11.33
CA MET A 151 11.53 -6.32 9.95
C MET A 151 12.60 -5.87 8.97
N TYR A 152 12.98 -6.75 8.05
CA TYR A 152 13.97 -6.42 7.04
C TYR A 152 13.38 -5.60 5.90
N THR A 153 14.04 -4.50 5.54
CA THR A 153 13.68 -3.65 4.40
C THR A 153 14.85 -3.55 3.43
N SER A 154 14.59 -3.75 2.14
CA SER A 154 15.56 -3.50 1.08
C SER A 154 15.60 -2.00 0.81
N GLY A 155 16.59 -1.30 1.38
CA GLY A 155 16.84 0.09 1.05
C GLY A 155 17.35 0.26 -0.39
N THR A 156 17.44 1.49 -0.87
CA THR A 156 18.00 1.82 -2.21
C THR A 156 19.45 1.35 -2.40
N SER A 157 20.15 0.99 -1.32
CA SER A 157 21.52 0.48 -1.32
C SER A 157 21.65 -1.01 -1.69
N GLY A 158 20.54 -1.75 -1.79
CA GLY A 158 20.54 -3.18 -2.13
C GLY A 158 20.62 -4.12 -0.92
N ASP A 159 21.40 -3.78 0.10
CA ASP A 159 21.51 -4.59 1.32
C ASP A 159 20.27 -4.46 2.23
N PRO A 160 19.64 -5.57 2.64
CA PRO A 160 18.54 -5.56 3.60
C PRO A 160 18.97 -5.04 4.97
N LYS A 161 18.18 -4.16 5.55
CA LYS A 161 18.40 -3.56 6.88
C LYS A 161 17.29 -4.02 7.82
N GLY A 162 17.63 -4.55 8.99
CA GLY A 162 16.65 -4.99 9.99
C GLY A 162 16.16 -3.82 10.83
N VAL A 163 14.89 -3.45 10.72
CA VAL A 163 14.24 -2.40 11.52
C VAL A 163 13.70 -3.01 12.80
N VAL A 164 14.20 -2.57 13.94
CA VAL A 164 13.78 -3.07 15.27
C VAL A 164 12.55 -2.29 15.75
N LEU A 165 11.45 -2.98 16.00
CA LEU A 165 10.21 -2.44 16.54
C LEU A 165 9.93 -3.04 17.92
N THR A 166 9.61 -2.20 18.90
CA THR A 166 9.32 -2.64 20.26
C THR A 166 7.83 -2.94 20.45
N HIS A 167 7.49 -3.58 21.57
CA HIS A 167 6.10 -3.81 21.95
C HIS A 167 5.32 -2.50 22.12
N GLU A 168 5.95 -1.46 22.67
CA GLU A 168 5.34 -0.12 22.83
C GLU A 168 5.01 0.51 21.47
N THR A 169 5.94 0.44 20.50
CA THR A 169 5.76 1.03 19.17
C THR A 169 4.50 0.50 18.48
N ILE A 170 4.31 -0.82 18.50
CA ILE A 170 3.14 -1.49 17.91
C ILE A 170 1.88 -1.11 18.70
N ALA A 171 1.94 -1.16 20.04
CA ALA A 171 0.79 -0.87 20.88
C ALA A 171 0.25 0.54 20.68
N LEU A 172 1.15 1.53 20.69
CA LEU A 172 0.80 2.93 20.49
C LEU A 172 0.27 3.21 19.08
N LEU A 173 0.78 2.51 18.06
CA LEU A 173 0.25 2.68 16.72
C LEU A 173 -1.18 2.15 16.61
N VAL A 174 -1.44 0.93 17.10
CA VAL A 174 -2.80 0.33 17.12
C VAL A 174 -3.77 1.23 17.89
N TYR A 175 -3.38 1.71 19.07
CA TYR A 175 -4.21 2.63 19.85
C TYR A 175 -4.42 3.98 19.14
N GLY A 176 -3.40 4.51 18.47
CA GLY A 176 -3.52 5.72 17.68
C GLY A 176 -4.48 5.57 16.48
N ILE A 177 -4.45 4.42 15.81
CA ILE A 177 -5.42 4.07 14.76
C ILE A 177 -6.82 3.98 15.36
N ASP A 178 -6.94 3.44 16.57
CA ASP A 178 -8.23 3.32 17.23
C ASP A 178 -8.89 4.66 17.54
N LEU A 179 -8.14 5.56 18.19
CA LEU A 179 -8.56 6.93 18.46
C LEU A 179 -8.92 7.68 17.16
N PHE A 180 -8.17 7.42 16.08
CA PHE A 180 -8.47 8.01 14.78
C PHE A 180 -9.81 7.50 14.23
N LEU A 181 -10.03 6.17 14.24
CA LEU A 181 -11.23 5.57 13.67
C LEU A 181 -12.49 5.81 14.51
N ASP A 182 -12.36 5.99 15.83
CA ASP A 182 -13.47 6.32 16.72
C ASP A 182 -14.14 7.68 16.43
N GLN A 183 -13.51 8.53 15.62
CA GLN A 183 -14.10 9.80 15.16
C GLN A 183 -15.17 9.61 14.07
N PHE A 184 -15.28 8.44 13.46
CA PHE A 184 -16.17 8.20 12.33
C PHE A 184 -17.41 7.38 12.73
N GLU A 185 -18.54 7.69 12.10
CA GLU A 185 -19.81 6.97 12.33
C GLU A 185 -19.72 5.50 11.91
N ASP A 186 -19.09 5.21 10.76
CA ASP A 186 -18.87 3.86 10.22
C ASP A 186 -17.54 3.26 10.72
N LYS A 187 -17.29 3.36 12.02
CA LYS A 187 -16.07 2.81 12.65
C LYS A 187 -16.03 1.28 12.64
N MET A 188 -14.83 0.74 12.89
CA MET A 188 -14.61 -0.70 12.88
C MET A 188 -15.34 -1.42 14.02
N THR A 189 -15.81 -2.63 13.73
CA THR A 189 -16.60 -3.49 14.63
C THR A 189 -16.10 -4.93 14.58
N VAL A 190 -16.55 -5.79 15.49
CA VAL A 190 -16.25 -7.24 15.45
C VAL A 190 -16.75 -7.94 14.18
N ASP A 191 -17.74 -7.36 13.50
CA ASP A 191 -18.30 -7.87 12.24
C ASP A 191 -17.42 -7.54 11.01
N ASP A 192 -16.35 -6.76 11.20
CA ASP A 192 -15.39 -6.47 10.14
C ASP A 192 -14.57 -7.69 9.75
N MET A 193 -14.24 -7.75 8.46
CA MET A 193 -13.47 -8.82 7.86
C MET A 193 -12.45 -8.26 6.88
N TYR A 194 -11.17 -8.48 7.20
CA TYR A 194 -10.03 -8.14 6.35
C TYR A 194 -9.64 -9.33 5.46
N LEU A 195 -9.33 -9.10 4.19
CA LEU A 195 -8.64 -10.08 3.33
C LEU A 195 -7.13 -9.80 3.31
N SER A 196 -6.36 -10.60 4.07
CA SER A 196 -4.90 -10.59 4.08
C SER A 196 -4.34 -11.32 2.86
N PHE A 197 -3.93 -10.54 1.86
CA PHE A 197 -3.22 -11.02 0.67
C PHE A 197 -1.80 -10.45 0.53
N LEU A 198 -1.41 -9.55 1.43
CA LEU A 198 -0.05 -9.04 1.50
C LEU A 198 0.85 -10.02 2.31
N PRO A 199 2.18 -9.96 2.15
CA PRO A 199 3.08 -10.74 3.00
C PRO A 199 3.18 -10.14 4.41
N LEU A 200 3.16 -10.97 5.45
CA LEU A 200 3.40 -10.54 6.85
C LEU A 200 4.82 -9.98 7.08
N ALA A 201 5.75 -10.26 6.16
CA ALA A 201 7.06 -9.62 6.13
C ALA A 201 6.99 -8.11 5.77
N HIS A 202 5.84 -7.61 5.33
CA HIS A 202 5.59 -6.21 5.06
C HIS A 202 4.80 -5.56 6.20
N ILE A 203 5.30 -4.45 6.74
CA ILE A 203 4.74 -3.79 7.94
C ILE A 203 3.26 -3.41 7.82
N LEU A 204 2.81 -3.03 6.61
CA LEU A 204 1.40 -2.65 6.37
C LEU A 204 0.43 -3.78 6.74
N ASP A 205 0.66 -4.99 6.23
CA ASP A 205 -0.20 -6.13 6.49
C ASP A 205 -0.17 -6.50 7.97
N ARG A 206 1.04 -6.52 8.55
CA ARG A 206 1.24 -6.82 9.96
C ARG A 206 0.43 -5.90 10.85
N MET A 207 0.51 -4.58 10.66
CA MET A 207 -0.21 -3.63 11.52
C MET A 207 -1.72 -3.67 11.35
N ILE A 208 -2.21 -3.98 10.15
CA ILE A 208 -3.64 -4.16 9.92
C ILE A 208 -4.12 -5.39 10.68
N GLU A 209 -3.41 -6.51 10.60
CA GLU A 209 -3.77 -7.72 11.36
C GLU A 209 -3.77 -7.44 12.89
N GLU A 210 -2.74 -6.75 13.41
CA GLU A 210 -2.71 -6.35 14.84
C GLU A 210 -3.93 -5.50 15.23
N TYR A 211 -4.35 -4.55 14.38
CA TYR A 211 -5.55 -3.75 14.64
C TYR A 211 -6.85 -4.58 14.57
N PHE A 212 -6.95 -5.52 13.63
CA PHE A 212 -8.09 -6.42 13.51
C PHE A 212 -8.21 -7.36 14.73
N PHE A 213 -7.08 -7.92 15.19
CA PHE A 213 -7.06 -8.72 16.42
C PHE A 213 -7.40 -7.88 17.64
N HIS A 214 -6.89 -6.65 17.74
CA HIS A 214 -7.26 -5.75 18.83
C HIS A 214 -8.77 -5.49 18.88
N LYS A 215 -9.45 -5.38 17.73
CA LYS A 215 -10.90 -5.20 17.67
C LYS A 215 -11.73 -6.48 17.79
N GLY A 216 -11.11 -7.66 17.80
CA GLY A 216 -11.85 -8.93 17.71
C GLY A 216 -12.56 -9.13 16.38
N ALA A 217 -12.07 -8.46 15.33
CA ALA A 217 -12.55 -8.61 13.96
C ALA A 217 -11.87 -9.81 13.28
N SER A 218 -12.39 -10.20 12.12
CA SER A 218 -11.92 -11.39 11.39
C SER A 218 -10.85 -11.06 10.34
N VAL A 219 -9.85 -11.93 10.19
CA VAL A 219 -8.87 -11.90 9.09
C VAL A 219 -9.02 -13.17 8.26
N GLY A 220 -9.29 -13.02 6.96
CA GLY A 220 -9.28 -14.10 5.98
C GLY A 220 -8.00 -14.06 5.16
N TYR A 221 -7.39 -15.21 4.94
CA TYR A 221 -6.16 -15.32 4.13
C TYR A 221 -6.50 -15.80 2.73
N TYR A 222 -5.94 -15.11 1.73
CA TYR A 222 -6.07 -15.50 0.33
C TYR A 222 -5.39 -16.85 0.05
N HIS A 223 -5.80 -17.55 -1.00
CA HIS A 223 -5.30 -18.91 -1.28
C HIS A 223 -3.87 -18.97 -1.84
N GLY A 224 -3.23 -17.81 -2.07
CA GLY A 224 -1.82 -17.70 -2.43
C GLY A 224 -1.53 -17.33 -3.88
N ASN A 225 -2.54 -17.14 -4.73
CA ASN A 225 -2.39 -16.67 -6.11
C ASN A 225 -3.16 -15.36 -6.35
N LEU A 226 -2.43 -14.27 -6.62
CA LEU A 226 -3.03 -12.95 -6.86
C LEU A 226 -3.92 -12.90 -8.11
N LYS A 227 -3.71 -13.77 -9.11
CA LYS A 227 -4.55 -13.81 -10.33
C LYS A 227 -5.98 -14.24 -10.02
N GLU A 228 -6.16 -14.98 -8.93
CA GLU A 228 -7.43 -15.52 -8.48
C GLU A 228 -7.97 -14.76 -7.25
N LEU A 229 -7.37 -13.60 -6.90
CA LEU A 229 -7.78 -12.78 -5.76
C LEU A 229 -9.25 -12.37 -5.83
N ARG A 230 -9.80 -12.22 -7.04
CA ARG A 230 -11.22 -11.92 -7.24
C ARG A 230 -12.12 -13.02 -6.67
N ASP A 231 -11.73 -14.29 -6.83
CA ASP A 231 -12.52 -15.41 -6.35
C ASP A 231 -12.51 -15.46 -4.82
N ASP A 232 -11.35 -15.17 -4.20
CA ASP A 232 -11.24 -14.97 -2.74
C ASP A 232 -12.14 -13.85 -2.24
N ILE A 233 -12.18 -12.70 -2.93
CA ILE A 233 -13.02 -11.56 -2.56
C ILE A 233 -14.50 -11.93 -2.62
N ILE A 234 -14.92 -12.67 -3.65
CA ILE A 234 -16.32 -13.10 -3.83
C ILE A 234 -16.74 -14.10 -2.74
N GLU A 235 -15.85 -15.02 -2.40
CA GLU A 235 -16.11 -16.05 -1.40
C GLU A 235 -16.11 -15.48 0.02
N LEU A 236 -15.04 -14.76 0.40
CA LEU A 236 -14.87 -14.20 1.74
C LEU A 236 -15.81 -13.01 2.00
N LYS A 237 -16.15 -12.24 0.96
CA LYS A 237 -16.95 -11.01 1.04
C LYS A 237 -16.40 -10.03 2.10
N PRO A 238 -15.16 -9.55 1.97
CA PRO A 238 -14.52 -8.72 3.00
C PRO A 238 -15.22 -7.36 3.15
N THR A 239 -15.07 -6.74 4.32
CA THR A 239 -15.49 -5.36 4.59
C THR A 239 -14.32 -4.37 4.39
N PHE A 240 -13.09 -4.85 4.54
CA PHE A 240 -11.87 -4.05 4.45
C PHE A 240 -10.86 -4.71 3.50
N LEU A 241 -10.26 -3.90 2.61
CA LEU A 241 -9.16 -4.30 1.74
C LEU A 241 -8.04 -3.28 1.83
N ALA A 242 -6.84 -3.73 2.16
CA ALA A 242 -5.62 -2.93 2.05
C ALA A 242 -4.70 -3.50 0.99
N GLY A 243 -4.07 -2.62 0.21
CA GLY A 243 -3.23 -3.05 -0.89
C GLY A 243 -2.27 -1.98 -1.35
N VAL A 244 -1.43 -2.40 -2.30
CA VAL A 244 -0.57 -1.50 -3.06
C VAL A 244 -1.31 -0.97 -4.31
N PRO A 245 -0.90 0.16 -4.90
CA PRO A 245 -1.56 0.76 -6.06
C PRO A 245 -1.89 -0.22 -7.19
N ARG A 246 -0.96 -1.14 -7.53
CA ARG A 246 -1.16 -2.13 -8.60
C ARG A 246 -2.44 -2.98 -8.43
N VAL A 247 -2.84 -3.29 -7.20
CA VAL A 247 -4.09 -4.05 -6.95
C VAL A 247 -5.31 -3.20 -7.30
N TYR A 248 -5.26 -1.91 -6.99
CA TYR A 248 -6.32 -0.96 -7.32
C TYR A 248 -6.37 -0.62 -8.81
N ASP A 249 -5.22 -0.55 -9.48
CA ASP A 249 -5.14 -0.42 -10.94
C ASP A 249 -5.80 -1.61 -11.63
N MET A 250 -5.50 -2.85 -11.19
CA MET A 250 -6.15 -4.06 -11.70
C MET A 250 -7.67 -4.06 -11.48
N ILE A 251 -8.15 -3.62 -10.31
CA ILE A 251 -9.59 -3.47 -10.06
C ILE A 251 -10.20 -2.43 -11.01
N HIS A 252 -9.54 -1.29 -11.18
CA HIS A 252 -9.97 -0.20 -12.04
C HIS A 252 -10.03 -0.62 -13.52
N GLU A 253 -9.01 -1.30 -14.03
CA GLU A 253 -8.96 -1.89 -15.37
C GLU A 253 -10.06 -2.92 -15.57
N GLY A 254 -10.25 -3.81 -14.59
CA GLY A 254 -11.33 -4.80 -14.61
C GLY A 254 -12.73 -4.18 -14.68
N ILE A 255 -12.94 -3.04 -14.01
CA ILE A 255 -14.18 -2.26 -14.12
C ILE A 255 -14.27 -1.60 -15.49
N LYS A 256 -13.20 -0.94 -15.98
CA LYS A 256 -13.17 -0.30 -17.31
C LYS A 256 -13.48 -1.31 -18.43
N LYS A 257 -12.87 -2.50 -18.42
CA LYS A 257 -13.14 -3.58 -19.38
C LYS A 257 -14.61 -4.01 -19.35
N ALA A 258 -15.17 -4.21 -18.16
CA ALA A 258 -16.59 -4.55 -18.02
C ALA A 258 -17.54 -3.43 -18.49
N LEU A 259 -17.10 -2.16 -18.49
CA LEU A 259 -17.86 -1.04 -19.04
C LEU A 259 -17.79 -0.96 -20.56
N GLU A 260 -16.70 -1.42 -21.18
CA GLU A 260 -16.54 -1.47 -22.64
C GLU A 260 -17.43 -2.53 -23.29
N GLU A 261 -17.76 -3.59 -22.56
CA GLU A 261 -18.71 -4.62 -22.98
C GLU A 261 -20.18 -4.16 -22.93
N LEU A 262 -20.47 -3.00 -22.32
CA LEU A 262 -21.82 -2.46 -22.27
C LEU A 262 -22.22 -1.78 -23.59
N SER A 263 -23.52 -1.77 -23.87
CA SER A 263 -24.06 -1.00 -25.00
C SER A 263 -23.77 0.49 -24.84
N PRO A 264 -23.61 1.25 -25.95
CA PRO A 264 -23.25 2.67 -25.91
C PRO A 264 -24.15 3.52 -25.01
N LEU A 265 -25.46 3.26 -25.02
CA LEU A 265 -26.43 3.93 -24.15
C LEU A 265 -26.17 3.65 -22.67
N ARG A 266 -25.91 2.39 -22.30
CA ARG A 266 -25.61 2.01 -20.91
C ARG A 266 -24.29 2.63 -20.44
N LYS A 267 -23.29 2.69 -21.32
CA LYS A 267 -22.00 3.36 -21.05
C LYS A 267 -22.19 4.86 -20.82
N GLN A 268 -22.99 5.55 -21.64
CA GLN A 268 -23.33 6.96 -21.43
C GLN A 268 -24.06 7.20 -20.11
N ILE A 269 -25.04 6.37 -19.77
CA ILE A 269 -25.76 6.44 -18.49
C ILE A 269 -24.79 6.27 -17.32
N PHE A 270 -23.87 5.29 -17.39
CA PHE A 270 -22.87 5.07 -16.36
C PHE A 270 -22.02 6.32 -16.12
N TYR A 271 -21.49 6.95 -17.18
CA TYR A 271 -20.68 8.17 -17.03
C TYR A 271 -21.49 9.38 -16.58
N ALA A 272 -22.77 9.48 -16.95
CA ALA A 272 -23.65 10.52 -16.44
C ALA A 272 -23.85 10.37 -14.92
N LEU A 273 -24.11 9.15 -14.45
CA LEU A 273 -24.24 8.83 -13.03
C LEU A 273 -22.92 9.04 -12.26
N TYR A 274 -21.78 8.70 -12.87
CA TYR A 274 -20.45 9.00 -12.33
C TYR A 274 -20.26 10.49 -12.10
N LYS A 275 -20.46 11.31 -13.13
CA LYS A 275 -20.32 12.77 -13.03
C LYS A 275 -21.28 13.37 -12.02
N TYR A 276 -22.51 12.85 -11.95
CA TYR A 276 -23.52 13.29 -10.99
C TYR A 276 -23.10 13.00 -9.55
N LYS A 277 -22.64 11.77 -9.24
CA LYS A 277 -22.16 11.42 -7.90
C LYS A 277 -20.90 12.23 -7.54
N LEU A 278 -19.93 12.32 -8.46
CA LEU A 278 -18.70 13.10 -8.26
C LEU A 278 -18.98 14.58 -7.96
N PHE A 279 -19.95 15.19 -8.64
CA PHE A 279 -20.36 16.57 -8.41
C PHE A 279 -20.82 16.81 -6.96
N TRP A 280 -21.64 15.92 -6.41
CA TRP A 280 -22.12 16.04 -5.02
C TRP A 280 -21.02 15.72 -4.00
N MET A 281 -20.18 14.72 -4.26
CA MET A 281 -19.02 14.41 -3.41
C MET A 281 -18.04 15.60 -3.34
N ASN A 282 -17.77 16.27 -4.46
CA ASN A 282 -16.91 17.46 -4.52
C ASN A 282 -17.50 18.68 -3.79
N ARG A 283 -18.82 18.68 -3.51
CA ARG A 283 -19.48 19.68 -2.65
C ARG A 283 -19.45 19.31 -1.16
N GLY A 284 -18.81 18.21 -0.79
CA GLY A 284 -18.69 17.75 0.60
C GLY A 284 -19.89 16.95 1.12
N HIS A 285 -20.76 16.45 0.23
CA HIS A 285 -21.79 15.52 0.65
C HIS A 285 -21.16 14.17 1.03
N LYS A 286 -21.55 13.63 2.18
CA LYS A 286 -21.11 12.30 2.63
C LYS A 286 -21.40 11.24 1.57
N HIS A 287 -20.50 10.27 1.40
CA HIS A 287 -20.55 9.24 0.37
C HIS A 287 -21.93 8.56 0.28
N LYS A 288 -22.50 8.17 1.43
CA LYS A 288 -23.80 7.50 1.54
C LYS A 288 -24.98 8.31 0.97
N TYR A 289 -24.87 9.63 0.95
CA TYR A 289 -25.93 10.54 0.54
C TYR A 289 -25.63 11.26 -0.78
N ALA A 290 -24.41 11.14 -1.31
CA ALA A 290 -24.00 11.87 -2.50
C ALA A 290 -24.78 11.45 -3.76
N SER A 291 -25.10 10.15 -3.92
CA SER A 291 -26.01 9.72 -5.00
C SER A 291 -26.57 8.29 -4.80
N PRO A 292 -27.61 8.12 -3.96
CA PRO A 292 -28.23 6.80 -3.74
C PRO A 292 -28.80 6.17 -5.03
N LEU A 293 -29.27 7.00 -5.96
CA LEU A 293 -29.80 6.53 -7.25
C LEU A 293 -28.68 5.99 -8.16
N ALA A 294 -27.54 6.69 -8.24
CA ALA A 294 -26.39 6.20 -9.00
C ALA A 294 -25.84 4.90 -8.39
N ASP A 295 -25.80 4.83 -7.06
CA ASP A 295 -25.39 3.64 -6.33
C ASP A 295 -26.31 2.45 -6.65
N LEU A 296 -27.63 2.65 -6.64
CA LEU A 296 -28.59 1.60 -6.94
C LEU A 296 -28.53 1.12 -8.40
N LEU A 297 -28.44 2.05 -9.35
CA LEU A 297 -28.57 1.74 -10.78
C LEU A 297 -27.26 1.23 -11.41
N ALA A 298 -26.12 1.77 -10.99
CA ALA A 298 -24.82 1.50 -11.60
C ALA A 298 -23.85 0.83 -10.64
N PHE A 299 -23.53 1.49 -9.52
CA PHE A 299 -22.36 1.13 -8.72
C PHE A 299 -22.57 -0.08 -7.80
N ARG A 300 -23.82 -0.47 -7.50
CA ARG A 300 -24.14 -1.73 -6.80
C ARG A 300 -23.57 -2.95 -7.51
N LYS A 301 -23.52 -2.94 -8.84
CA LYS A 301 -22.95 -4.03 -9.64
C LYS A 301 -21.43 -4.11 -9.49
N VAL A 302 -20.76 -2.96 -9.39
CA VAL A 302 -19.33 -2.86 -9.09
C VAL A 302 -19.07 -3.38 -7.68
N LYS A 303 -19.82 -2.89 -6.68
CA LYS A 303 -19.75 -3.36 -5.29
C LYS A 303 -19.94 -4.87 -5.18
N ALA A 304 -20.91 -5.44 -5.90
CA ALA A 304 -21.17 -6.89 -5.89
C ALA A 304 -19.99 -7.71 -6.44
N LYS A 305 -19.27 -7.21 -7.45
CA LYS A 305 -18.05 -7.86 -7.95
C LYS A 305 -16.88 -7.80 -6.96
N LEU A 306 -16.94 -6.90 -5.99
CA LEU A 306 -15.98 -6.75 -4.88
C LEU A 306 -16.49 -7.37 -3.56
N GLY A 307 -17.31 -8.41 -3.65
CA GLY A 307 -17.82 -9.15 -2.48
C GLY A 307 -19.04 -8.51 -1.80
N GLY A 308 -19.49 -7.33 -2.22
CA GLY A 308 -20.76 -6.73 -1.81
C GLY A 308 -20.79 -6.09 -0.41
N ARG A 309 -19.86 -6.43 0.48
CA ARG A 309 -19.77 -5.92 1.87
C ARG A 309 -18.70 -4.88 2.11
N LEU A 310 -17.87 -4.60 1.10
CA LEU A 310 -16.76 -3.65 1.20
C LEU A 310 -17.22 -2.26 1.69
N ARG A 311 -16.53 -1.73 2.70
CA ARG A 311 -16.72 -0.38 3.27
C ARG A 311 -15.48 0.50 3.15
N LEU A 312 -14.28 -0.08 3.18
CA LEU A 312 -13.02 0.68 3.18
C LEU A 312 -11.93 0.00 2.36
N LEU A 313 -11.25 0.81 1.55
CA LEU A 313 -10.12 0.48 0.70
C LEU A 313 -8.93 1.34 1.13
N LEU A 314 -7.85 0.74 1.63
CA LEU A 314 -6.64 1.44 2.07
C LEU A 314 -5.48 1.19 1.09
N SER A 315 -5.07 2.23 0.37
CA SER A 315 -3.86 2.19 -0.45
C SER A 315 -2.64 2.66 0.33
N GLY A 316 -1.56 1.89 0.28
CA GLY A 316 -0.29 2.21 0.92
C GLY A 316 0.91 1.55 0.26
N GLY A 317 2.11 1.88 0.73
CA GLY A 317 3.37 1.31 0.24
C GLY A 317 3.90 1.88 -1.07
N ALA A 318 3.05 2.53 -1.89
CA ALA A 318 3.40 3.37 -3.04
C ALA A 318 2.27 4.36 -3.35
N PRO A 319 2.54 5.45 -4.12
CA PRO A 319 1.51 6.45 -4.45
C PRO A 319 0.44 5.90 -5.40
N LEU A 320 -0.84 6.14 -5.10
CA LEU A 320 -1.95 5.87 -6.01
C LEU A 320 -2.30 7.12 -6.82
N SER A 321 -2.53 6.95 -8.13
CA SER A 321 -2.89 8.08 -8.99
C SER A 321 -4.24 8.68 -8.60
N SER A 322 -4.37 10.01 -8.71
CA SER A 322 -5.61 10.72 -8.38
C SER A 322 -6.78 10.30 -9.27
N GLU A 323 -6.53 9.90 -10.52
CA GLU A 323 -7.57 9.38 -11.43
C GLU A 323 -8.15 8.07 -10.90
N VAL A 324 -7.29 7.11 -10.52
CA VAL A 324 -7.74 5.81 -10.01
C VAL A 324 -8.41 5.97 -8.66
N GLU A 325 -7.84 6.78 -7.78
CA GLU A 325 -8.43 7.06 -6.47
C GLU A 325 -9.84 7.68 -6.61
N GLU A 326 -10.00 8.75 -7.41
CA GLU A 326 -11.30 9.37 -7.65
C GLU A 326 -12.30 8.37 -8.23
N PHE A 327 -11.87 7.60 -9.23
CA PHE A 327 -12.73 6.64 -9.89
C PHE A 327 -13.26 5.59 -8.90
N LEU A 328 -12.38 5.02 -8.07
CA LEU A 328 -12.75 4.02 -7.07
C LEU A 328 -13.62 4.63 -5.96
N ARG A 329 -13.31 5.85 -5.50
CA ARG A 329 -14.15 6.59 -4.52
C ARG A 329 -15.59 6.76 -5.00
N VAL A 330 -15.80 6.97 -6.30
CA VAL A 330 -17.15 7.11 -6.87
C VAL A 330 -17.82 5.74 -7.08
N THR A 331 -17.11 4.78 -7.64
CA THR A 331 -17.70 3.56 -8.23
C THR A 331 -17.75 2.35 -7.32
N CYS A 332 -16.91 2.25 -6.28
CA CYS A 332 -16.84 1.06 -5.42
C CYS A 332 -17.89 1.04 -4.30
N CYS A 333 -18.63 2.13 -4.10
CA CYS A 333 -19.55 2.30 -2.96
C CYS A 333 -18.89 2.04 -1.59
N ALA A 334 -17.61 2.42 -1.47
CA ALA A 334 -16.73 2.25 -0.33
C ALA A 334 -15.82 3.48 -0.21
N PHE A 335 -15.32 3.74 0.99
CA PHE A 335 -14.28 4.74 1.19
C PHE A 335 -12.96 4.24 0.58
N VAL A 336 -12.24 5.12 -0.11
CA VAL A 336 -10.88 4.85 -0.58
C VAL A 336 -9.99 5.89 0.07
N VAL A 337 -8.99 5.44 0.81
CA VAL A 337 -8.06 6.30 1.54
C VAL A 337 -6.63 5.91 1.19
N GLN A 338 -5.74 6.91 1.13
CA GLN A 338 -4.31 6.67 1.05
C GLN A 338 -3.68 6.87 2.43
N GLY A 339 -2.71 6.03 2.76
CA GLY A 339 -1.84 6.18 3.92
C GLY A 339 -0.37 6.17 3.48
N TYR A 340 0.45 6.93 4.18
CA TYR A 340 1.89 6.93 3.98
C TYR A 340 2.60 6.52 5.26
N GLY A 341 3.65 5.73 5.12
CA GLY A 341 4.57 5.38 6.18
C GLY A 341 5.60 4.38 5.70
N LEU A 342 6.54 4.08 6.59
CA LEU A 342 7.67 3.19 6.35
C LEU A 342 7.70 2.10 7.42
N THR A 343 8.53 1.08 7.22
CA THR A 343 8.84 0.11 8.27
C THR A 343 9.36 0.83 9.54
N GLU A 344 10.19 1.85 9.35
CA GLU A 344 10.76 2.70 10.38
C GLU A 344 9.72 3.52 11.16
N THR A 345 8.53 3.76 10.59
CA THR A 345 7.42 4.45 11.28
C THR A 345 6.36 3.47 11.80
N CYS A 346 6.70 2.19 11.89
CA CYS A 346 5.77 1.10 12.21
C CYS A 346 4.60 1.04 11.21
N GLY A 347 4.76 1.48 9.97
CA GLY A 347 3.76 1.34 8.91
C GLY A 347 2.98 2.61 8.59
N ALA A 348 2.45 3.34 9.59
CA ALA A 348 1.69 4.58 9.34
C ALA A 348 2.37 5.82 9.94
N CYS A 349 2.72 6.75 9.07
CA CYS A 349 3.15 8.10 9.41
C CYS A 349 2.02 9.11 9.24
N THR A 350 1.23 8.98 8.17
CA THR A 350 0.04 9.78 7.90
C THR A 350 -1.12 8.89 7.43
N ILE A 351 -2.35 9.31 7.72
CA ILE A 351 -3.57 8.57 7.39
C ILE A 351 -4.61 9.53 6.80
N GLY A 352 -5.17 9.17 5.64
CA GLY A 352 -6.27 9.91 5.00
C GLY A 352 -7.59 9.76 5.76
N PHE A 353 -8.35 10.85 5.84
CA PHE A 353 -9.71 10.82 6.39
C PHE A 353 -10.67 10.20 5.37
N PRO A 354 -11.50 9.21 5.78
CA PRO A 354 -12.63 8.77 5.00
C PRO A 354 -13.54 9.93 4.61
N ASP A 355 -14.16 9.83 3.43
CA ASP A 355 -15.20 10.75 2.94
C ASP A 355 -14.74 12.19 2.64
N GLU A 356 -13.44 12.47 2.62
CA GLU A 356 -12.90 13.80 2.32
C GLU A 356 -12.34 13.89 0.90
N MET A 357 -13.12 14.44 -0.04
CA MET A 357 -12.69 14.59 -1.45
C MET A 357 -11.50 15.53 -1.63
N CYS A 358 -11.28 16.46 -0.69
CA CYS A 358 -10.10 17.33 -0.71
C CYS A 358 -8.77 16.59 -0.49
N MET A 359 -8.81 15.29 -0.15
CA MET A 359 -7.63 14.44 0.05
C MET A 359 -7.28 13.55 -1.13
N VAL A 360 -7.99 13.65 -2.26
CA VAL A 360 -7.61 12.91 -3.48
C VAL A 360 -6.18 13.30 -3.90
N GLY A 361 -5.30 12.31 -4.05
CA GLY A 361 -3.88 12.50 -4.33
C GLY A 361 -3.03 12.96 -3.14
N ALA A 362 -3.57 12.95 -1.92
CA ALA A 362 -2.84 13.23 -0.69
C ALA A 362 -2.85 12.00 0.22
N VAL A 363 -1.93 11.95 1.18
CA VAL A 363 -1.74 10.81 2.12
C VAL A 363 -2.22 11.10 3.54
N GLY A 364 -2.93 12.22 3.71
CA GLY A 364 -3.65 12.56 4.93
C GLY A 364 -2.84 13.32 5.98
N SER A 365 -3.34 13.29 7.23
CA SER A 365 -2.75 13.98 8.39
C SER A 365 -1.76 13.08 9.13
N PRO A 366 -0.83 13.62 9.94
CA PRO A 366 0.01 12.83 10.83
C PRO A 366 -0.79 11.84 11.68
N ALA A 367 -0.22 10.65 11.91
CA ALA A 367 -0.74 9.66 12.85
C ALA A 367 -0.71 10.24 14.28
N VAL A 368 -1.58 9.74 15.16
CA VAL A 368 -1.85 10.35 16.48
C VAL A 368 -0.59 10.52 17.34
N TYR A 369 0.31 9.54 17.34
CA TYR A 369 1.53 9.53 18.15
C TYR A 369 2.79 10.04 17.43
N ASN A 370 2.59 10.69 16.29
CA ASN A 370 3.65 11.27 15.48
C ASN A 370 3.44 12.76 15.28
N GLU A 371 4.55 13.45 15.09
CA GLU A 371 4.61 14.79 14.57
C GLU A 371 5.54 14.85 13.38
N LEU A 372 5.21 15.74 12.45
CA LEU A 372 5.83 15.83 11.15
C LEU A 372 6.25 17.26 10.88
N ARG A 373 7.41 17.44 10.28
CA ARG A 373 7.84 18.71 9.68
C ARG A 373 8.45 18.44 8.31
N LEU A 374 8.57 19.50 7.51
CA LEU A 374 9.34 19.47 6.27
C LEU A 374 10.70 20.13 6.52
N GLU A 375 11.78 19.56 5.99
CA GLU A 375 13.12 20.14 6.03
C GLU A 375 13.59 20.51 4.62
N GLU A 376 14.32 21.62 4.50
CA GLU A 376 14.83 22.11 3.24
C GLU A 376 15.76 21.10 2.56
N VAL A 377 15.60 20.97 1.25
CA VAL A 377 16.50 20.23 0.38
C VAL A 377 16.98 21.22 -0.68
N SER A 378 17.94 22.06 -0.27
CA SER A 378 18.46 23.20 -1.04
C SER A 378 18.96 22.77 -2.41
N ASP A 379 19.69 21.65 -2.49
CA ASP A 379 20.19 21.09 -3.74
C ASP A 379 19.07 20.85 -4.76
N MET A 380 17.87 20.49 -4.28
CA MET A 380 16.67 20.20 -5.08
C MET A 380 15.70 21.38 -5.20
N GLY A 381 16.02 22.53 -4.59
CA GLY A 381 15.17 23.71 -4.59
C GLY A 381 13.87 23.57 -3.77
N TYR A 382 13.77 22.58 -2.88
CA TYR A 382 12.60 22.42 -2.02
C TYR A 382 12.76 23.26 -0.75
N ASN A 383 11.89 24.25 -0.60
CA ASN A 383 11.85 25.13 0.55
C ASN A 383 10.57 24.88 1.38
N PRO A 384 10.69 24.48 2.66
CA PRO A 384 9.54 24.17 3.51
C PRO A 384 8.80 25.42 3.99
N LEU A 385 9.41 26.60 3.81
CA LEU A 385 8.81 27.92 4.04
C LEU A 385 8.32 28.57 2.73
N GLY A 386 8.52 27.89 1.59
CA GLY A 386 8.08 28.35 0.28
C GLY A 386 6.57 28.22 0.06
N ASN A 387 6.12 28.60 -1.13
CA ASN A 387 4.72 28.44 -1.54
C ASN A 387 4.65 27.75 -2.92
N PRO A 388 4.26 26.45 -2.98
CA PRO A 388 3.85 25.61 -1.87
C PRO A 388 5.02 25.19 -0.96
N PRO A 389 4.78 24.91 0.33
CA PRO A 389 5.80 24.43 1.26
C PRO A 389 6.16 22.98 0.95
N CYS A 390 7.41 22.76 0.56
CA CYS A 390 7.93 21.46 0.13
C CYS A 390 9.28 21.17 0.80
N GLY A 391 9.55 19.91 1.11
CA GLY A 391 10.81 19.50 1.72
C GLY A 391 10.86 18.01 2.03
N GLU A 392 11.97 17.57 2.60
CA GLU A 392 12.11 16.22 3.13
C GLU A 392 11.17 16.05 4.33
N ILE A 393 10.40 14.95 4.34
CA ILE A 393 9.53 14.60 5.45
C ILE A 393 10.39 14.11 6.61
N CYS A 394 10.34 14.85 7.72
CA CYS A 394 10.98 14.49 8.96
C CYS A 394 9.93 14.14 10.00
N VAL A 395 10.10 13.03 10.69
CA VAL A 395 9.12 12.49 11.66
C VAL A 395 9.75 12.40 13.03
N ARG A 396 8.99 12.75 14.06
CA ARG A 396 9.33 12.49 15.47
C ARG A 396 8.09 11.92 16.14
N GLY A 397 8.23 10.98 17.06
CA GLY A 397 7.05 10.35 17.65
C GLY A 397 7.37 9.08 18.40
N LYS A 398 6.34 8.47 18.98
CA LYS A 398 6.46 7.23 19.75
C LYS A 398 6.28 5.97 18.93
N THR A 399 5.87 6.08 17.67
CA THR A 399 5.71 4.92 16.76
C THR A 399 6.91 4.74 15.83
N LEU A 400 8.04 5.38 16.12
CA LEU A 400 9.28 5.17 15.38
C LEU A 400 10.01 3.92 15.86
N PHE A 401 10.75 3.31 14.96
CA PHE A 401 11.69 2.23 15.24
C PHE A 401 12.76 2.64 16.26
N SER A 402 13.30 1.66 16.98
CA SER A 402 14.35 1.90 17.97
C SER A 402 15.74 2.00 17.33
N GLU A 403 16.04 1.12 16.39
CA GLU A 403 17.34 1.05 15.72
C GLU A 403 17.33 0.18 14.45
N TYR A 404 18.37 0.30 13.63
CA TYR A 404 18.72 -0.73 12.68
C TYR A 404 19.56 -1.81 13.38
N TYR A 405 19.07 -3.06 13.32
CA TYR A 405 19.65 -4.21 14.00
C TYR A 405 21.14 -4.37 13.68
N LYS A 406 21.98 -4.31 14.73
CA LYS A 406 23.44 -4.41 14.65
C LYS A 406 24.08 -3.37 13.70
N ASN A 407 23.43 -2.23 13.49
CA ASN A 407 23.94 -1.15 12.63
C ASN A 407 23.78 0.24 13.30
N PRO A 408 24.62 0.55 14.30
CA PRO A 408 24.52 1.81 15.05
C PRO A 408 24.85 3.04 14.19
N GLU A 409 25.75 2.91 13.21
CA GLU A 409 26.11 4.04 12.34
C GLU A 409 24.94 4.47 11.46
N LEU A 410 24.28 3.53 10.80
CA LEU A 410 23.10 3.85 9.99
C LEU A 410 21.96 4.40 10.86
N THR A 411 21.80 3.88 12.08
CA THR A 411 20.82 4.40 13.04
C THR A 411 21.11 5.86 13.36
N ARG A 412 22.34 6.19 13.71
CA ARG A 412 22.78 7.56 13.99
C ARG A 412 22.64 8.49 12.78
N GLU A 413 22.92 8.01 11.58
CA GLU A 413 22.78 8.80 10.34
C GLU A 413 21.33 9.13 9.98
N SER A 414 20.39 8.26 10.38
CA SER A 414 18.97 8.39 10.04
C SER A 414 18.21 9.34 10.97
N PHE A 415 18.77 9.65 12.15
CA PHE A 415 18.23 10.61 13.10
C PHE A 415 19.10 11.86 13.20
N LYS A 416 18.51 13.06 13.06
CA LYS A 416 19.19 14.33 13.32
C LYS A 416 18.34 15.19 14.23
N ASP A 417 18.93 15.70 15.32
CA ASP A 417 18.22 16.51 16.32
C ASP A 417 16.91 15.88 16.84
N GLY A 418 16.88 14.55 16.95
CA GLY A 418 15.70 13.78 17.38
C GLY A 418 14.62 13.60 16.30
N TRP A 419 14.88 13.96 15.05
CA TRP A 419 14.00 13.76 13.91
C TRP A 419 14.52 12.63 13.03
N PHE A 420 13.63 11.70 12.69
CA PHE A 420 13.88 10.68 11.69
C PHE A 420 13.73 11.28 10.29
N HIS A 421 14.78 11.15 9.48
CA HIS A 421 14.81 11.59 8.09
C HIS A 421 14.33 10.46 7.18
N THR A 422 13.13 10.61 6.63
CA THR A 422 12.50 9.55 5.84
C THR A 422 13.17 9.34 4.47
N GLY A 423 13.88 10.35 3.96
CA GLY A 423 14.38 10.36 2.59
C GLY A 423 13.28 10.57 1.53
N ASP A 424 12.05 10.87 1.93
CA ASP A 424 10.90 11.12 1.07
C ASP A 424 10.55 12.61 1.06
N ILE A 425 10.21 13.16 -0.12
CA ILE A 425 9.85 14.57 -0.31
C ILE A 425 8.33 14.73 -0.25
N GLY A 426 7.88 15.63 0.61
CA GLY A 426 6.49 15.96 0.82
C GLY A 426 6.18 17.43 0.54
N GLN A 427 4.91 17.68 0.24
CA GLN A 427 4.30 18.99 0.20
C GLN A 427 3.23 19.08 1.29
N MET A 428 3.26 20.14 2.08
CA MET A 428 2.19 20.43 3.04
C MET A 428 1.08 21.23 2.33
N LEU A 429 -0.15 20.71 2.34
CA LEU A 429 -1.29 21.41 1.77
C LEU A 429 -1.89 22.40 2.78
N PRO A 430 -2.63 23.44 2.33
CA PRO A 430 -3.17 24.48 3.23
C PRO A 430 -4.11 23.98 4.33
N ASN A 431 -4.68 22.77 4.19
CA ASN A 431 -5.52 22.10 5.18
C ASN A 431 -4.73 21.22 6.16
N GLY A 432 -3.41 21.23 6.09
CA GLY A 432 -2.53 20.48 6.98
C GLY A 432 -2.36 19.01 6.62
N VAL A 433 -2.78 18.56 5.42
CA VAL A 433 -2.48 17.20 4.95
C VAL A 433 -1.24 17.16 4.08
N VAL A 434 -0.56 16.02 4.09
CA VAL A 434 0.66 15.81 3.32
C VAL A 434 0.32 15.22 1.95
N LYS A 435 1.00 15.71 0.92
CA LYS A 435 1.07 15.08 -0.40
C LYS A 435 2.50 14.62 -0.64
N ILE A 436 2.67 13.37 -1.06
CA ILE A 436 4.00 12.84 -1.44
C ILE A 436 4.34 13.33 -2.84
N ILE A 437 5.58 13.80 -3.01
CA ILE A 437 6.13 14.19 -4.32
C ILE A 437 6.89 13.01 -4.91
N ASP A 438 7.98 12.59 -4.28
CA ASP A 438 8.78 11.43 -4.64
C ASP A 438 9.83 11.16 -3.54
N ARG A 439 10.67 10.15 -3.72
CA ARG A 439 11.85 9.93 -2.88
C ARG A 439 12.99 10.85 -3.29
N LYS A 440 13.73 11.38 -2.32
CA LYS A 440 14.94 12.19 -2.54
C LYS A 440 15.93 11.50 -3.49
N LYS A 441 16.07 10.17 -3.39
CA LYS A 441 16.97 9.39 -4.25
C LYS A 441 16.42 9.08 -5.65
N ASN A 442 15.11 9.20 -5.85
CA ASN A 442 14.46 8.94 -7.14
C ASN A 442 14.28 10.22 -7.98
N LEU A 443 14.44 11.39 -7.36
CA LEU A 443 14.44 12.65 -8.06
C LEU A 443 15.72 12.80 -8.87
N ILE A 444 15.55 12.92 -10.18
CA ILE A 444 16.65 13.20 -11.09
C ILE A 444 16.62 14.67 -11.48
N LYS A 445 17.78 15.31 -11.51
CA LYS A 445 17.94 16.64 -12.14
C LYS A 445 18.21 16.40 -13.61
N LEU A 446 17.44 16.97 -14.53
CA LEU A 446 17.78 16.95 -15.96
C LEU A 446 18.85 18.01 -16.27
N SER A 447 19.46 17.96 -17.45
CA SER A 447 20.58 18.86 -17.81
C SER A 447 20.19 20.35 -17.84
N GLN A 448 18.90 20.67 -17.99
CA GLN A 448 18.34 22.02 -17.92
C GLN A 448 18.15 22.53 -16.48
N GLY A 449 18.47 21.72 -15.48
CA GLY A 449 18.36 22.07 -14.06
C GLY A 449 17.03 21.72 -13.38
N GLU A 450 16.04 21.25 -14.15
CA GLU A 450 14.73 20.85 -13.65
C GLU A 450 14.76 19.48 -12.96
N TYR A 451 14.08 19.36 -11.83
CA TYR A 451 13.93 18.09 -11.11
C TYR A 451 12.67 17.34 -11.54
N VAL A 452 12.83 16.02 -11.73
CA VAL A 452 11.77 15.12 -12.18
C VAL A 452 11.59 13.97 -11.20
N ALA A 453 10.34 13.78 -10.79
CA ALA A 453 9.86 12.69 -9.94
C ALA A 453 9.50 11.46 -10.78
N LEU A 454 10.46 10.55 -10.98
CA LEU A 454 10.28 9.39 -11.88
C LEU A 454 9.13 8.48 -11.46
N GLU A 455 8.93 8.21 -10.17
CA GLU A 455 7.84 7.34 -9.71
C GLU A 455 6.47 8.00 -9.93
N TYR A 456 6.39 9.31 -9.72
CA TYR A 456 5.18 10.07 -10.04
C TYR A 456 4.85 9.97 -11.53
N LEU A 457 5.84 10.12 -12.42
CA LEU A 457 5.63 9.97 -13.86
C LEU A 457 5.16 8.57 -14.23
N GLU A 458 5.79 7.53 -13.68
CA GLU A 458 5.40 6.15 -13.92
C GLU A 458 3.95 5.88 -13.52
N ASN A 459 3.49 6.41 -12.39
CA ASN A 459 2.09 6.27 -11.95
C ASN A 459 1.11 6.99 -12.89
N VAL A 460 1.49 8.16 -13.43
CA VAL A 460 0.66 8.91 -14.37
C VAL A 460 0.63 8.25 -15.76
N TYR A 461 1.75 7.73 -16.24
CA TYR A 461 1.81 7.04 -17.53
C TYR A 461 1.30 5.60 -17.48
N GLY A 462 1.33 4.96 -16.31
CA GLY A 462 0.85 3.59 -16.12
C GLY A 462 -0.65 3.41 -16.35
N VAL A 463 -1.46 4.48 -16.25
CA VAL A 463 -2.91 4.41 -16.50
C VAL A 463 -3.28 4.48 -17.99
N THR A 464 -2.30 4.66 -18.88
CA THR A 464 -2.54 4.72 -20.33
C THR A 464 -2.94 3.33 -20.86
N PRO A 465 -4.06 3.17 -21.59
CA PRO A 465 -4.61 1.84 -21.92
C PRO A 465 -3.66 0.86 -22.64
N ILE A 466 -2.70 1.35 -23.42
CA ILE A 466 -1.74 0.48 -24.13
C ILE A 466 -0.54 0.04 -23.26
N VAL A 467 -0.43 0.60 -22.06
CA VAL A 467 0.65 0.34 -21.09
C VAL A 467 0.15 -0.66 -20.06
N ASP A 468 0.88 -1.76 -19.88
CA ASP A 468 0.67 -2.69 -18.75
C ASP A 468 1.57 -2.32 -17.56
N ASP A 469 2.83 -1.95 -17.84
CA ASP A 469 3.76 -1.37 -16.86
C ASP A 469 4.73 -0.41 -17.58
N VAL A 470 5.29 0.55 -16.86
CA VAL A 470 6.21 1.54 -17.41
C VAL A 470 7.34 1.84 -16.42
N TRP A 471 8.57 1.86 -16.93
CA TRP A 471 9.73 2.35 -16.22
C TRP A 471 10.24 3.61 -16.93
N VAL A 472 10.22 4.74 -16.22
CA VAL A 472 10.72 6.00 -16.75
C VAL A 472 12.17 6.17 -16.36
N TYR A 473 13.00 6.47 -17.34
CA TYR A 473 14.41 6.74 -17.15
C TYR A 473 14.74 8.18 -17.56
N GLY A 474 15.58 8.81 -16.75
CA GLY A 474 16.25 10.03 -17.13
C GLY A 474 17.62 10.12 -16.47
N ASN A 475 18.44 11.00 -17.02
CA ASN A 475 19.84 11.15 -16.68
C ASN A 475 20.18 12.64 -16.61
N SER A 476 21.00 13.05 -15.64
CA SER A 476 21.41 14.43 -15.45
C SER A 476 22.19 15.07 -16.59
N PHE A 477 22.75 14.26 -17.49
CA PHE A 477 23.39 14.73 -18.71
C PHE A 477 22.42 14.88 -19.90
N LYS A 478 21.14 14.56 -19.73
CA LYS A 478 20.13 14.58 -20.79
C LYS A 478 19.02 15.56 -20.44
N SER A 479 18.47 16.23 -21.45
CA SER A 479 17.36 17.17 -21.28
C SER A 479 15.97 16.54 -21.43
N MET A 480 15.94 15.25 -21.72
CA MET A 480 14.73 14.52 -22.11
C MET A 480 14.62 13.19 -21.36
N LEU A 481 13.37 12.79 -21.13
CA LEU A 481 13.02 11.52 -20.53
C LEU A 481 12.74 10.47 -21.60
N VAL A 482 13.10 9.24 -21.30
CA VAL A 482 12.76 8.05 -22.08
C VAL A 482 12.07 7.04 -21.18
N ALA A 483 11.39 6.06 -21.75
CA ALA A 483 10.72 5.02 -20.97
C ALA A 483 10.84 3.64 -21.61
N VAL A 484 10.85 2.61 -20.78
CA VAL A 484 10.58 1.23 -21.20
C VAL A 484 9.12 0.95 -20.88
N VAL A 485 8.34 0.58 -21.89
CA VAL A 485 6.89 0.37 -21.80
C VAL A 485 6.59 -1.09 -22.04
N VAL A 486 6.07 -1.78 -21.02
CA VAL A 486 5.48 -3.11 -21.16
C VAL A 486 4.12 -2.94 -21.82
N LEU A 487 3.90 -3.62 -22.94
CA LEU A 487 2.66 -3.49 -23.71
C LEU A 487 1.52 -4.31 -23.10
N HIS A 488 0.33 -3.70 -22.98
CA HIS A 488 -0.87 -4.45 -22.69
C HIS A 488 -1.27 -5.30 -23.90
N GLU A 489 -1.12 -6.62 -23.79
CA GLU A 489 -1.18 -7.56 -24.91
C GLU A 489 -2.45 -7.43 -25.77
N GLU A 490 -3.64 -7.41 -25.15
CA GLU A 490 -4.91 -7.30 -25.89
C GLU A 490 -5.02 -5.97 -26.66
N ASN A 491 -4.59 -4.87 -26.05
CA ASN A 491 -4.71 -3.52 -26.63
C ASN A 491 -3.69 -3.31 -27.74
N ALA A 492 -2.46 -3.82 -27.56
CA ALA A 492 -1.44 -3.81 -28.60
C ALA A 492 -1.86 -4.66 -29.82
N LYS A 493 -2.38 -5.87 -29.60
CA LYS A 493 -2.88 -6.74 -30.69
C LYS A 493 -4.10 -6.13 -31.39
N LYS A 494 -5.01 -5.50 -30.65
CA LYS A 494 -6.17 -4.80 -31.21
C LYS A 494 -5.75 -3.63 -32.09
N TRP A 495 -4.79 -2.81 -31.63
CA TRP A 495 -4.23 -1.73 -32.45
C TRP A 495 -3.55 -2.28 -33.71
N ALA A 496 -2.76 -3.34 -33.58
CA ALA A 496 -2.06 -3.97 -34.70
C ALA A 496 -3.05 -4.44 -35.78
N TYR A 497 -4.09 -5.17 -35.38
CA TYR A 497 -5.13 -5.66 -36.28
C TYR A 497 -5.83 -4.51 -37.04
N LEU A 498 -6.20 -3.44 -36.34
CA LEU A 498 -6.85 -2.27 -36.95
C LEU A 498 -5.95 -1.51 -37.93
N ASN A 499 -4.63 -1.66 -37.81
CA ASN A 499 -3.64 -1.02 -38.68
C ASN A 499 -3.00 -2.00 -39.70
N GLY A 500 -3.58 -3.19 -39.87
CA GLY A 500 -3.14 -4.16 -40.87
C GLY A 500 -1.88 -4.97 -40.49
N TYR A 501 -1.50 -4.98 -39.21
CA TYR A 501 -0.40 -5.79 -38.70
C TYR A 501 -0.92 -7.04 -37.98
N THR A 502 -0.21 -8.16 -38.16
CA THR A 502 -0.46 -9.41 -37.42
C THR A 502 0.87 -10.00 -37.00
N GLY A 503 0.93 -10.60 -35.80
CA GLY A 503 2.18 -11.14 -35.25
C GLY A 503 2.11 -11.36 -33.75
N SER A 504 3.18 -11.94 -33.22
CA SER A 504 3.47 -12.04 -31.80
C SER A 504 3.76 -10.66 -31.18
N LEU A 505 3.62 -10.53 -29.86
CA LEU A 505 3.86 -9.25 -29.18
C LEU A 505 5.31 -8.76 -29.37
N SER A 506 6.28 -9.68 -29.46
CA SER A 506 7.70 -9.40 -29.73
C SER A 506 7.97 -8.88 -31.14
N GLU A 507 7.21 -9.34 -32.14
CA GLU A 507 7.29 -8.79 -33.50
C GLU A 507 6.68 -7.39 -33.55
N LEU A 508 5.54 -7.20 -32.87
CA LEU A 508 4.84 -5.92 -32.81
C LEU A 508 5.66 -4.84 -32.09
N SER A 509 6.38 -5.18 -31.02
CA SER A 509 7.21 -4.23 -30.25
C SER A 509 8.36 -3.62 -31.07
N SER A 510 8.76 -4.26 -32.17
CA SER A 510 9.78 -3.77 -33.08
C SER A 510 9.25 -2.77 -34.14
N LEU A 511 7.93 -2.57 -34.23
CA LEU A 511 7.32 -1.68 -35.22
C LEU A 511 7.46 -0.20 -34.83
N ASN A 512 8.10 0.60 -35.68
CA ASN A 512 8.17 2.06 -35.51
C ASN A 512 6.77 2.72 -35.44
N ASN A 513 5.78 2.17 -36.14
CA ASN A 513 4.42 2.70 -36.12
C ASN A 513 3.75 2.50 -34.75
N LEU A 514 3.99 1.36 -34.10
CA LEU A 514 3.49 1.11 -32.75
C LEU A 514 4.21 1.99 -31.72
N GLN A 515 5.54 2.17 -31.85
CA GLN A 515 6.31 3.09 -31.02
C GLN A 515 5.77 4.53 -31.09
N ASN A 516 5.47 5.02 -32.30
CA ASN A 516 4.90 6.35 -32.49
C ASN A 516 3.49 6.47 -31.90
N TYR A 517 2.67 5.42 -32.04
CA TYR A 517 1.34 5.38 -31.43
C TYR A 517 1.41 5.44 -29.90
N VAL A 518 2.25 4.60 -29.28
CA VAL A 518 2.47 4.61 -27.83
C VAL A 518 2.96 5.98 -27.35
N LEU A 519 3.93 6.60 -28.03
CA LEU A 519 4.37 7.96 -27.71
C LEU A 519 3.23 9.00 -27.80
N SER A 520 2.32 8.86 -28.76
CA SER A 520 1.17 9.76 -28.89
C SER A 520 0.16 9.59 -27.75
N GLU A 521 -0.08 8.36 -27.29
CA GLU A 521 -0.96 8.06 -26.16
C GLU A 521 -0.35 8.56 -24.83
N LEU A 522 0.95 8.37 -24.62
CA LEU A 522 1.68 8.93 -23.48
C LEU A 522 1.62 10.47 -23.49
N LYS A 523 1.82 11.10 -24.65
CA LYS A 523 1.68 12.56 -24.80
C LYS A 523 0.27 13.03 -24.43
N SER A 524 -0.77 12.36 -24.93
CA SER A 524 -2.16 12.69 -24.58
C SER A 524 -2.42 12.55 -23.08
N THR A 525 -1.83 11.53 -22.44
CA THR A 525 -1.93 11.31 -21.00
C THR A 525 -1.24 12.43 -20.21
N ALA A 526 -0.07 12.88 -20.65
CA ALA A 526 0.65 13.99 -20.03
C ALA A 526 -0.12 15.32 -20.14
N GLU A 527 -0.72 15.59 -21.29
CA GLU A 527 -1.54 16.79 -21.52
C GLU A 527 -2.81 16.79 -20.65
N LYS A 528 -3.51 15.66 -20.55
CA LYS A 528 -4.68 15.50 -19.67
C LYS A 528 -4.34 15.75 -18.19
N ASN A 529 -3.16 15.31 -17.76
CA ASN A 529 -2.66 15.49 -16.39
C ASN A 529 -1.93 16.82 -16.16
N LYS A 530 -1.94 17.75 -17.14
CA LYS A 530 -1.33 19.09 -17.07
C LYS A 530 0.16 19.05 -16.66
N MET A 531 0.88 18.07 -17.16
CA MET A 531 2.30 17.89 -16.88
C MET A 531 3.14 18.98 -17.57
N ARG A 532 4.32 19.25 -17.02
CA ARG A 532 5.27 20.24 -17.57
C ARG A 532 5.97 19.65 -18.79
N GLY A 533 6.35 20.48 -19.76
CA GLY A 533 6.89 20.01 -21.04
C GLY A 533 8.15 19.13 -20.95
N PHE A 534 8.95 19.27 -19.89
CA PHE A 534 10.12 18.44 -19.62
C PHE A 534 9.80 17.09 -18.96
N GLU A 535 8.57 16.91 -18.48
CA GLU A 535 8.07 15.64 -17.92
C GLU A 535 7.54 14.70 -19.03
N PHE A 536 7.54 15.16 -20.28
CA PHE A 536 7.04 14.41 -21.44
C PHE A 536 8.08 13.37 -21.88
N ILE A 537 7.67 12.11 -22.00
CA ILE A 537 8.49 11.05 -22.57
C ILE A 537 8.74 11.35 -24.06
N LYS A 538 10.02 11.44 -24.45
CA LYS A 538 10.43 11.76 -25.84
C LYS A 538 10.77 10.53 -26.67
N GLY A 539 11.02 9.39 -26.04
CA GLY A 539 11.28 8.12 -26.70
C GLY A 539 10.89 6.94 -25.83
N VAL A 540 10.52 5.84 -26.47
CA VAL A 540 10.13 4.60 -25.79
C VAL A 540 10.86 3.39 -26.35
N ILE A 541 11.13 2.43 -25.48
CA ILE A 541 11.46 1.04 -25.79
C ILE A 541 10.21 0.23 -25.47
N LEU A 542 9.76 -0.62 -26.39
CA LEU A 542 8.59 -1.46 -26.16
C LEU A 542 9.04 -2.84 -25.70
N GLU A 543 8.60 -3.24 -24.51
CA GLU A 543 8.89 -4.53 -23.90
C GLU A 543 7.67 -5.46 -24.04
N PRO A 544 7.81 -6.63 -24.69
CA PRO A 544 6.72 -7.60 -24.77
C PRO A 544 6.50 -8.42 -23.49
N HIS A 545 7.46 -8.48 -22.55
CA HIS A 545 7.35 -9.31 -21.34
C HIS A 545 7.23 -8.48 -20.05
N PRO A 546 6.28 -8.77 -19.14
CA PRO A 546 6.12 -8.05 -17.87
C PRO A 546 7.36 -8.05 -17.01
N PHE A 547 7.69 -6.95 -16.33
CA PHE A 547 8.81 -6.94 -15.39
C PHE A 547 8.58 -7.98 -14.29
N ASP A 548 9.53 -8.90 -14.13
CA ASP A 548 9.37 -10.08 -13.29
C ASP A 548 10.57 -10.27 -12.34
N MET A 549 10.39 -11.21 -11.40
CA MET A 549 11.43 -11.58 -10.44
C MET A 549 12.47 -12.53 -11.03
N GLU A 550 12.13 -13.29 -12.08
CA GLU A 550 13.05 -14.25 -12.71
C GLU A 550 14.22 -13.53 -13.38
N ARG A 551 13.96 -12.37 -13.99
CA ARG A 551 14.95 -11.45 -14.56
C ARG A 551 15.49 -10.44 -13.54
N ASP A 552 15.12 -10.58 -12.27
CA ASP A 552 15.54 -9.70 -11.17
C ASP A 552 15.23 -8.20 -11.41
N LEU A 553 14.11 -7.90 -12.08
CA LEU A 553 13.71 -6.53 -12.44
C LEU A 553 12.78 -5.89 -11.40
N VAL A 554 12.06 -6.69 -10.64
CA VAL A 554 11.18 -6.25 -9.54
C VAL A 554 11.44 -7.02 -8.24
N THR A 555 11.04 -6.44 -7.12
CA THR A 555 11.04 -7.09 -5.79
C THR A 555 9.86 -8.06 -5.63
N ALA A 556 9.83 -8.82 -4.53
CA ALA A 556 8.70 -9.68 -4.17
C ALA A 556 7.37 -8.93 -4.00
N THR A 557 7.42 -7.62 -3.69
CA THR A 557 6.24 -6.74 -3.65
C THR A 557 6.02 -5.98 -4.95
N LEU A 558 6.59 -6.44 -6.07
CA LEU A 558 6.47 -5.86 -7.41
C LEU A 558 7.03 -4.43 -7.55
N LYS A 559 7.86 -3.96 -6.60
CA LYS A 559 8.56 -2.67 -6.74
C LYS A 559 9.74 -2.79 -7.70
N LYS A 560 9.88 -1.83 -8.62
CA LYS A 560 10.93 -1.78 -9.65
C LYS A 560 12.33 -1.65 -9.05
N LYS A 561 13.25 -2.55 -9.44
CA LYS A 561 14.68 -2.48 -9.09
C LYS A 561 15.40 -1.61 -10.13
N ARG A 562 15.31 -0.28 -9.97
CA ARG A 562 15.81 0.71 -10.96
C ARG A 562 17.25 0.48 -11.45
N ASN A 563 18.17 0.13 -10.56
CA ASN A 563 19.57 -0.16 -10.93
C ASN A 563 19.69 -1.40 -11.82
N ASN A 564 18.87 -2.42 -11.59
CA ASN A 564 18.85 -3.65 -12.38
C ASN A 564 18.18 -3.42 -13.74
N LEU A 565 17.07 -2.67 -13.75
CA LEU A 565 16.43 -2.22 -14.99
C LEU A 565 17.40 -1.43 -15.87
N LEU A 566 18.16 -0.50 -15.28
CA LEU A 566 19.18 0.25 -16.02
C LEU A 566 20.26 -0.67 -16.59
N LYS A 567 20.81 -1.58 -15.77
CA LYS A 567 21.80 -2.55 -16.25
C LYS A 567 21.26 -3.42 -17.40
N TYR A 568 20.00 -3.83 -17.32
CA TYR A 568 19.36 -4.69 -18.30
C TYR A 568 19.10 -3.96 -19.63
N TYR A 569 18.59 -2.72 -19.59
CA TYR A 569 18.21 -1.94 -20.78
C TYR A 569 19.25 -0.89 -21.21
N GLN A 570 20.48 -0.97 -20.69
CA GLN A 570 21.50 0.09 -20.88
C GLN A 570 21.77 0.37 -22.36
N ALA A 571 21.96 -0.68 -23.16
CA ALA A 571 22.34 -0.57 -24.56
C ALA A 571 21.22 0.09 -25.39
N GLU A 572 19.99 -0.32 -25.16
CA GLU A 572 18.79 0.20 -25.84
C GLU A 572 18.52 1.66 -25.45
N ILE A 573 18.70 2.00 -24.18
CA ILE A 573 18.57 3.38 -23.68
C ILE A 573 19.61 4.29 -24.35
N ASP A 574 20.87 3.87 -24.41
CA ASP A 574 21.94 4.65 -25.01
C ASP A 574 21.68 4.86 -26.51
N ALA A 575 21.27 3.81 -27.23
CA ALA A 575 20.87 3.89 -28.63
C ALA A 575 19.67 4.83 -28.86
N LEU A 576 18.68 4.79 -27.96
CA LEU A 576 17.51 5.66 -28.03
C LEU A 576 17.89 7.13 -27.84
N TYR A 577 18.74 7.45 -26.86
CA TYR A 577 19.22 8.82 -26.66
C TYR A 577 20.03 9.35 -27.84
N LEU A 578 20.83 8.50 -28.50
CA LEU A 578 21.56 8.88 -29.71
C LEU A 578 20.58 9.21 -30.85
N LYS A 579 19.58 8.36 -31.09
CA LYS A 579 18.53 8.57 -32.11
C LYS A 579 17.76 9.88 -31.89
N LEU A 580 17.38 10.17 -30.65
CA LEU A 580 16.65 11.40 -30.30
C LEU A 580 17.51 12.65 -30.47
N THR A 581 18.79 12.57 -30.11
CA THR A 581 19.73 13.70 -30.26
C THR A 581 20.01 14.01 -31.73
N ALA A 582 20.10 12.97 -32.58
CA ALA A 582 20.24 13.13 -34.03
C ALA A 582 19.01 13.83 -34.64
N LYS A 583 17.80 13.46 -34.21
CA LYS A 583 16.53 14.03 -34.68
C LYS A 583 16.32 15.51 -34.30
N ILE A 584 17.00 16.00 -33.26
CA ILE A 584 16.95 17.42 -32.85
C ILE A 584 17.93 18.28 -33.68
N ARG A 585 19.00 17.66 -34.23
CA ARG A 585 20.02 18.35 -35.04
C ARG A 585 19.69 18.40 -36.54
N SER A 586 18.80 17.52 -37.00
CA SER A 586 18.17 17.54 -38.33
C SER A 586 16.93 18.40 -38.32
#